data_AF-A0A922IMB7-F1
#
_entry.id   AF-A0A922IMB7-F1
#
_cell.length_a   1.000
_cell.length_b   1.000
_cell.length_c   1.000
_cell.angle_alpha   90.00
_cell.angle_beta   90.00
_cell.angle_gamma   90.00
#
_symmetry.space_group_name_H-M   'P 1'
#
loop_
_entity.id
_entity.type
_entity.pdbx_description
1 polymer ?
#
loop_
_entity_poly.entity_id
_entity_poly.type
_entity_poly.pdbx_seq_one_letter_code
_entity_poly.pdbx_strand_id
1 'polypeptide(L)'
;MAEMVTLYDHLFEQCDLRTAAMLLTPVDFDDGHRRAYWRTALQDLLNQGVVPIINTNDAVAWNKETSAGTTCTDTALALQVRDNDSLAARLACELKSDLLLLISDVDGVYTAPPGSPGARFVAEYEVTKNPEYDTHSPLVNGEFLNFGEASSVGTGGMKSKIASAVWAVRQGTSVVIIRGSRFNCITDVMNGMDVGTFFTLEEKNEAENQLDIREETIKQIATKAREASILLNSSTPEARANAIDHLADKLLKHEDEIIRENEIDIKQAEAAGMFISLIEFSIRH
;
A
#
# COMPACT_ATOMS: atom_id res chain seq x y z
N MET A 1 -10.27 -21.31 13.41
CA MET A 1 -10.81 -20.67 12.19
C MET A 1 -12.33 -20.66 12.17
N ALA A 2 -13.01 -21.81 12.33
CA ALA A 2 -14.48 -21.83 12.41
C ALA A 2 -15.03 -20.86 13.48
N GLU A 3 -14.51 -20.93 14.71
CA GLU A 3 -14.91 -20.02 15.79
C GLU A 3 -14.62 -18.54 15.49
N MET A 4 -13.51 -18.25 14.80
CA MET A 4 -13.14 -16.88 14.41
C MET A 4 -14.10 -16.34 13.36
N VAL A 5 -14.39 -17.11 12.30
CA VAL A 5 -15.36 -16.70 11.26
C VAL A 5 -16.73 -16.47 11.89
N THR A 6 -17.18 -17.37 12.77
CA THR A 6 -18.44 -17.20 13.49
C THR A 6 -18.45 -15.92 14.32
N LEU A 7 -17.38 -15.62 15.06
CA LEU A 7 -17.29 -14.40 15.84
C LEU A 7 -17.38 -13.14 14.97
N TYR A 8 -16.63 -13.08 13.88
CA TYR A 8 -16.69 -11.94 12.96
C TYR A 8 -18.07 -11.81 12.33
N ASP A 9 -18.69 -12.90 11.91
CA ASP A 9 -20.03 -12.87 11.33
C ASP A 9 -21.05 -12.26 12.30
N HIS A 10 -21.02 -12.66 13.57
CA HIS A 10 -21.89 -12.07 14.61
C HIS A 10 -21.60 -10.58 14.84
N LEU A 11 -20.33 -10.16 14.84
CA LEU A 11 -19.95 -8.76 15.06
C LEU A 11 -20.34 -7.87 13.87
N PHE A 12 -20.21 -8.36 12.64
CA PHE A 12 -20.58 -7.62 11.44
C PHE A 12 -22.10 -7.61 11.22
N GLU A 13 -22.82 -8.65 11.63
CA GLU A 13 -24.29 -8.70 11.58
C GLU A 13 -24.91 -7.59 12.44
N GLN A 14 -24.30 -7.23 13.58
CA GLN A 14 -24.73 -6.09 14.41
C GLN A 14 -24.65 -4.74 13.69
N CYS A 15 -23.88 -4.67 12.60
CA CYS A 15 -23.72 -3.50 11.75
C CYS A 15 -24.46 -3.65 10.40
N ASP A 16 -25.37 -4.63 10.28
CA ASP A 16 -26.07 -4.98 9.03
C ASP A 16 -25.13 -5.32 7.85
N LEU A 17 -23.92 -5.83 8.16
CA LEU A 17 -22.93 -6.23 7.17
C LEU A 17 -22.86 -7.75 7.05
N ARG A 18 -22.86 -8.24 5.81
CA ARG A 18 -22.67 -9.67 5.50
C ARG A 18 -21.20 -9.98 5.38
N THR A 19 -20.77 -11.14 5.86
CA THR A 19 -19.38 -11.60 5.71
C THR A 19 -19.26 -12.83 4.83
N ALA A 20 -18.09 -13.04 4.24
CA ALA A 20 -17.78 -14.28 3.52
C ALA A 20 -16.34 -14.70 3.77
N ALA A 21 -16.13 -15.92 4.24
CA ALA A 21 -14.81 -16.45 4.49
C ALA A 21 -14.16 -16.98 3.21
N MET A 22 -12.90 -16.61 2.97
CA MET A 22 -12.09 -17.12 1.86
C MET A 22 -10.74 -17.59 2.39
N LEU A 23 -10.34 -18.81 2.01
CA LEU A 23 -9.06 -19.39 2.43
C LEU A 23 -8.15 -19.56 1.23
N LEU A 24 -6.98 -18.95 1.31
CA LEU A 24 -6.00 -18.93 0.22
C LEU A 24 -4.70 -19.61 0.65
N THR A 25 -3.99 -20.18 -0.31
CA THR A 25 -2.64 -20.73 -0.14
C THR A 25 -1.64 -19.92 -0.96
N PRO A 26 -0.34 -19.99 -0.66
CA PRO A 26 0.68 -19.32 -1.48
C PRO A 26 0.61 -19.71 -2.97
N VAL A 27 0.23 -20.96 -3.28
CA VAL A 27 0.09 -21.46 -4.66
C VAL A 27 -1.02 -20.72 -5.43
N ASP A 28 -2.05 -20.22 -4.73
CA ASP A 28 -3.15 -19.49 -5.36
C ASP A 28 -2.71 -18.08 -5.83
N PHE A 29 -1.56 -17.59 -5.35
CA PHE A 29 -0.92 -16.36 -5.83
C PHE A 29 0.08 -16.62 -6.94
N ASP A 30 0.72 -17.79 -6.97
CA ASP A 30 1.72 -18.13 -7.98
C ASP A 30 1.06 -18.54 -9.32
N ASP A 31 -0.03 -19.31 -9.27
CA ASP A 31 -0.77 -19.77 -10.45
C ASP A 31 -1.67 -18.66 -11.02
N GLY A 32 -1.44 -18.26 -12.28
CA GLY A 32 -2.17 -17.17 -12.92
C GLY A 32 -3.68 -17.41 -13.10
N HIS A 33 -4.10 -18.67 -13.28
CA HIS A 33 -5.52 -19.00 -13.41
C HIS A 33 -6.20 -18.96 -12.05
N ARG A 34 -5.62 -19.59 -11.03
CA ARG A 34 -6.16 -19.54 -9.65
C ARG A 34 -6.23 -18.10 -9.16
N ARG A 35 -5.20 -17.31 -9.47
CA ARG A 35 -5.14 -15.88 -9.18
C ARG A 35 -6.30 -15.10 -9.79
N ALA A 36 -6.60 -15.33 -11.06
CA ALA A 36 -7.75 -14.70 -11.70
C ALA A 36 -9.08 -15.13 -11.05
N TYR A 37 -9.24 -16.42 -10.68
CA TYR A 37 -10.48 -16.91 -10.08
C TYR A 37 -10.77 -16.30 -8.72
N TRP A 38 -9.83 -16.33 -7.78
CA TRP A 38 -10.09 -15.77 -6.45
C TRP A 38 -10.25 -14.25 -6.51
N ARG A 39 -9.54 -13.56 -7.42
CA ARG A 39 -9.70 -12.11 -7.61
C ARG A 39 -11.12 -11.76 -8.06
N THR A 40 -11.64 -12.46 -9.05
CA THR A 40 -13.03 -12.27 -9.53
C THR A 40 -14.02 -12.55 -8.42
N ALA A 41 -13.88 -13.68 -7.71
CA ALA A 41 -14.78 -14.03 -6.61
C ALA A 41 -14.78 -12.97 -5.49
N LEU A 42 -13.60 -12.45 -5.14
CA LEU A 42 -13.47 -11.42 -4.12
C LEU A 42 -14.10 -10.10 -4.58
N GLN A 43 -13.88 -9.69 -5.84
CA GLN A 43 -14.50 -8.51 -6.41
C GLN A 43 -16.03 -8.63 -6.43
N ASP A 44 -16.57 -9.80 -6.76
CA ASP A 44 -18.01 -10.06 -6.75
C ASP A 44 -18.62 -9.96 -5.34
N LEU A 45 -17.91 -10.40 -4.31
CA LEU A 45 -18.32 -10.24 -2.91
C LEU A 45 -18.37 -8.75 -2.53
N LEU A 46 -17.31 -8.01 -2.84
CA LEU A 46 -17.25 -6.56 -2.57
C LEU A 46 -18.37 -5.81 -3.30
N ASN A 47 -18.64 -6.14 -4.56
CA ASN A 47 -19.72 -5.54 -5.36
C ASN A 47 -21.12 -5.80 -4.76
N GLN A 48 -21.28 -6.87 -3.98
CA GLN A 48 -22.51 -7.21 -3.27
C GLN A 48 -22.58 -6.59 -1.86
N GLY A 49 -21.61 -5.77 -1.47
CA GLY A 49 -21.50 -5.19 -0.13
C GLY A 49 -21.19 -6.24 0.95
N VAL A 50 -20.58 -7.37 0.56
CA VAL A 50 -20.13 -8.40 1.50
C VAL A 50 -18.68 -8.10 1.90
N VAL A 51 -18.38 -8.19 3.20
CA VAL A 51 -17.04 -8.01 3.76
C VAL A 51 -16.28 -9.35 3.71
N PRO A 52 -15.24 -9.50 2.89
CA PRO A 52 -14.46 -10.74 2.83
C PRO A 52 -13.58 -10.90 4.07
N ILE A 53 -13.61 -12.08 4.69
CA ILE A 53 -12.70 -12.48 5.77
C ILE A 53 -11.71 -13.49 5.20
N ILE A 54 -10.47 -13.05 4.99
CA ILE A 54 -9.46 -13.83 4.27
C ILE A 54 -8.39 -14.31 5.24
N ASN A 55 -7.97 -15.56 5.09
CA ASN A 55 -6.88 -16.14 5.88
C ASN A 55 -6.10 -17.18 5.07
N THR A 56 -4.91 -17.55 5.53
CA THR A 56 -4.16 -18.66 4.94
C THR A 56 -4.85 -19.99 5.24
N ASN A 57 -4.86 -20.88 4.25
CA ASN A 57 -5.33 -22.25 4.42
C ASN A 57 -4.18 -23.16 4.87
N ASP A 58 -3.72 -23.00 6.11
CA ASP A 58 -2.56 -23.73 6.63
C ASP A 58 -2.73 -25.25 6.61
N ALA A 59 -3.97 -25.75 6.61
CA ALA A 59 -4.28 -27.18 6.57
C ALA A 59 -3.89 -27.85 5.24
N VAL A 60 -3.86 -27.07 4.14
CA VAL A 60 -3.53 -27.58 2.79
C VAL A 60 -2.41 -26.77 2.14
N ALA A 61 -1.88 -25.76 2.82
CA ALA A 61 -0.74 -24.99 2.36
C ALA A 61 0.48 -25.91 2.25
N TRP A 62 0.90 -26.17 1.02
CA TRP A 62 2.15 -26.87 0.76
C TRP A 62 3.32 -25.97 1.15
N ASN A 63 4.08 -26.37 2.16
CA ASN A 63 5.24 -25.64 2.65
C ASN A 63 6.43 -25.79 1.69
N LYS A 64 6.64 -24.78 0.85
CA LYS A 64 7.79 -24.68 -0.07
C LYS A 64 9.17 -24.64 0.64
N GLU A 65 9.25 -24.57 1.97
CA GLU A 65 10.52 -24.77 2.69
C GLU A 65 11.14 -26.17 2.43
N THR A 66 10.32 -27.16 2.04
CA THR A 66 10.79 -28.51 1.67
C THR A 66 11.12 -28.68 0.19
N SER A 67 11.05 -27.63 -0.62
CA SER A 67 11.36 -27.70 -2.06
C SER A 67 12.17 -26.48 -2.48
N ALA A 68 13.41 -26.43 -1.99
CA ALA A 68 14.50 -25.67 -2.61
C ALA A 68 14.64 -26.12 -4.08
N GLY A 69 13.90 -25.50 -5.01
CA GLY A 69 14.03 -25.86 -6.42
C GLY A 69 12.93 -25.44 -7.38
N THR A 70 11.77 -24.97 -6.93
CA THR A 70 10.72 -24.49 -7.86
C THR A 70 10.47 -23.00 -7.68
N THR A 71 11.41 -22.21 -8.21
CA THR A 71 11.18 -20.81 -8.55
C THR A 71 10.19 -20.78 -9.71
N CYS A 72 8.96 -20.33 -9.44
CA CYS A 72 8.04 -19.96 -10.51
C CYS A 72 8.67 -18.76 -11.24
N THR A 73 9.05 -18.96 -12.49
CA THR A 73 9.91 -18.07 -13.29
C THR A 73 9.26 -16.77 -13.76
N ASP A 74 7.96 -16.55 -13.47
CA ASP A 74 7.24 -15.38 -13.99
C ASP A 74 7.20 -14.18 -13.04
N THR A 75 7.65 -14.34 -11.78
CA THR A 75 7.69 -13.22 -10.82
C THR A 75 8.88 -13.35 -9.85
N ALA A 76 10.10 -13.14 -10.34
CA ALA A 76 11.28 -13.04 -9.46
C ALA A 76 11.19 -11.87 -8.43
N LEU A 77 10.18 -11.00 -8.57
CA LEU A 77 9.87 -9.85 -7.69
C LEU A 77 8.61 -10.04 -6.82
N ALA A 78 7.95 -11.20 -6.88
CA ALA A 78 6.74 -11.47 -6.11
C ALA A 78 7.04 -11.64 -4.61
N LEU A 79 6.34 -10.89 -3.75
CA LEU A 79 6.35 -11.15 -2.31
C LEU A 79 5.79 -12.54 -2.04
N GLN A 80 6.61 -13.38 -1.40
CA GLN A 80 6.20 -14.73 -0.99
C GLN A 80 5.28 -14.63 0.22
N VAL A 81 4.08 -15.19 0.09
CA VAL A 81 3.13 -15.30 1.20
C VAL A 81 3.65 -16.34 2.21
N ARG A 82 4.00 -15.88 3.41
CA ARG A 82 4.53 -16.70 4.51
C ARG A 82 3.77 -16.53 5.82
N ASP A 83 3.16 -15.37 5.99
CA ASP A 83 2.38 -14.95 7.14
C ASP A 83 1.22 -14.05 6.69
N ASN A 84 0.40 -13.60 7.63
CA ASN A 84 -0.74 -12.74 7.31
C ASN A 84 -0.33 -11.33 6.88
N ASP A 85 0.86 -10.84 7.26
CA ASP A 85 1.37 -9.53 6.83
C ASP A 85 1.67 -9.56 5.32
N SER A 86 2.39 -10.60 4.86
CA SER A 86 2.70 -10.82 3.45
C SER A 86 1.48 -11.20 2.62
N LEU A 87 0.54 -11.97 3.20
CA LEU A 87 -0.77 -12.24 2.57
C LEU A 87 -1.53 -10.92 2.34
N ALA A 88 -1.64 -10.07 3.35
CA ALA A 88 -2.39 -8.83 3.27
C ALA A 88 -1.77 -7.85 2.26
N ALA A 89 -0.43 -7.70 2.29
CA ALA A 89 0.30 -6.91 1.30
C ALA A 89 0.07 -7.42 -0.13
N ARG A 90 0.14 -8.74 -0.32
CA ARG A 90 -0.09 -9.34 -1.63
C ARG A 90 -1.52 -9.13 -2.11
N LEU A 91 -2.51 -9.37 -1.26
CA LEU A 91 -3.92 -9.14 -1.57
C LEU A 91 -4.18 -7.68 -1.96
N ALA A 92 -3.67 -6.73 -1.18
CA ALA A 92 -3.88 -5.31 -1.42
C ALA A 92 -3.35 -4.89 -2.81
N CYS A 93 -2.15 -5.35 -3.18
CA CYS A 93 -1.57 -5.04 -4.48
C CYS A 93 -2.31 -5.72 -5.64
N GLU A 94 -2.69 -6.99 -5.48
CA GLU A 94 -3.43 -7.75 -6.50
C GLU A 94 -4.85 -7.20 -6.74
N LEU A 95 -5.43 -6.53 -5.73
CA LEU A 95 -6.71 -5.84 -5.79
C LEU A 95 -6.57 -4.34 -6.11
N LYS A 96 -5.35 -3.83 -6.26
CA LYS A 96 -5.06 -2.40 -6.44
C LYS A 96 -5.73 -1.53 -5.38
N SER A 97 -5.66 -1.96 -4.13
CA SER A 97 -6.18 -1.20 -2.99
C SER A 97 -5.41 0.10 -2.80
N ASP A 98 -6.11 1.19 -2.51
CA ASP A 98 -5.50 2.49 -2.24
C ASP A 98 -4.69 2.48 -0.94
N LEU A 99 -5.18 1.73 0.06
CA LEU A 99 -4.63 1.69 1.42
C LEU A 99 -4.66 0.28 1.99
N LEU A 100 -3.54 -0.12 2.61
CA LEU A 100 -3.40 -1.29 3.47
C LEU A 100 -3.17 -0.84 4.91
N LEU A 101 -4.02 -1.31 5.83
CA LEU A 101 -3.87 -1.11 7.26
C LEU A 101 -3.30 -2.37 7.91
N LEU A 102 -2.09 -2.28 8.45
CA LEU A 102 -1.47 -3.33 9.27
C LEU A 102 -1.66 -3.00 10.75
N ILE A 103 -2.66 -3.64 11.36
CA ILE A 103 -3.03 -3.41 12.76
C ILE A 103 -2.14 -4.29 13.67
N SER A 104 -1.32 -3.66 14.52
CA SER A 104 -0.37 -4.31 15.43
C SER A 104 -0.69 -4.04 16.91
N ASP A 105 0.08 -4.64 17.79
CA ASP A 105 0.17 -4.36 19.23
C ASP A 105 1.01 -3.11 19.58
N VAL A 106 1.89 -2.68 18.68
CA VAL A 106 2.74 -1.48 18.83
C VAL A 106 2.18 -0.28 18.08
N ASP A 107 2.58 0.93 18.50
CA ASP A 107 2.08 2.19 17.90
C ASP A 107 2.43 2.36 16.42
N GLY A 108 3.51 1.73 15.95
CA GLY A 108 4.04 1.85 14.61
C GLY A 108 5.49 1.37 14.58
N VAL A 109 6.27 1.87 13.64
CA VAL A 109 7.70 1.61 13.49
C VAL A 109 8.51 2.47 14.46
N TYR A 110 9.55 1.87 15.03
CA TYR A 110 10.53 2.55 15.88
C TYR A 110 11.94 2.29 15.36
N THR A 111 12.86 3.21 15.63
CA THR A 111 14.29 3.07 15.26
C THR A 111 15.00 1.94 16.01
N ALA A 112 14.49 1.60 17.19
CA ALA A 112 14.92 0.48 18.02
C ALA A 112 13.68 -0.13 18.71
N PRO A 113 13.75 -1.34 19.30
CA PRO A 113 12.59 -1.94 19.96
C PRO A 113 11.98 -0.98 20.99
N PRO A 114 10.64 -0.81 21.04
CA PRO A 114 9.98 0.11 21.96
C PRO A 114 10.44 -0.12 23.41
N GLY A 115 10.86 0.95 24.08
CA GLY A 115 11.42 0.89 25.44
C GLY A 115 12.95 0.76 25.52
N SER A 116 13.65 0.57 24.40
CA SER A 116 15.12 0.65 24.36
C SER A 116 15.61 2.10 24.49
N PRO A 117 16.79 2.36 25.09
CA PRO A 117 17.38 3.70 25.10
C PRO A 117 17.60 4.22 23.68
N GLY A 118 17.07 5.42 23.39
CA GLY A 118 17.19 6.04 22.08
C GLY A 118 16.20 5.54 21.02
N ALA A 119 15.25 4.67 21.37
CA ALA A 119 14.15 4.29 20.47
C ALA A 119 13.29 5.53 20.15
N ARG A 120 13.19 5.86 18.87
CA ARG A 120 12.37 6.98 18.38
C ARG A 120 11.25 6.45 17.50
N PHE A 121 10.07 7.03 17.67
CA PHE A 121 8.93 6.71 16.82
C PHE A 121 9.14 7.27 15.41
N VAL A 122 8.76 6.49 14.42
CA VAL A 122 8.83 6.86 13.00
C VAL A 122 7.40 7.11 12.53
N ALA A 123 7.01 8.39 12.39
CA ALA A 123 5.66 8.75 11.93
C ALA A 123 5.49 8.55 10.42
N GLU A 124 6.55 8.80 9.65
CA GLU A 124 6.59 8.63 8.20
C GLU A 124 7.80 7.77 7.82
N TYR A 125 7.57 6.83 6.91
CA TYR A 125 8.57 5.90 6.42
C TYR A 125 8.64 6.03 4.89
N GLU A 126 9.73 6.61 4.40
CA GLU A 126 9.98 6.77 2.97
C GLU A 126 10.62 5.51 2.39
N VAL A 127 10.04 5.00 1.31
CA VAL A 127 10.45 3.77 0.62
C VAL A 127 11.11 4.12 -0.69
N THR A 128 12.35 3.71 -0.89
CA THR A 128 13.06 3.93 -2.14
C THR A 128 12.51 3.03 -3.26
N LYS A 129 12.51 3.52 -4.52
CA LYS A 129 12.14 2.69 -5.69
C LYS A 129 13.15 1.57 -5.99
N ASN A 130 14.42 1.72 -5.63
CA ASN A 130 15.47 0.75 -5.96
C ASN A 130 15.63 -0.31 -4.84
N PRO A 131 15.34 -1.61 -5.10
CA PRO A 131 15.46 -2.69 -4.13
C PRO A 131 16.88 -2.96 -3.62
N GLU A 132 17.93 -2.55 -4.35
CA GLU A 132 19.33 -2.78 -3.95
C GLU A 132 19.68 -2.10 -2.61
N TYR A 133 18.92 -1.05 -2.24
CA TYR A 133 19.10 -0.33 -0.97
C TYR A 133 18.39 -0.98 0.22
N ASP A 134 17.53 -2.00 0.02
CA ASP A 134 16.87 -2.72 1.13
C ASP A 134 17.75 -3.78 1.78
N THR A 135 18.84 -4.17 1.12
CA THR A 135 19.67 -5.32 1.51
C THR A 135 20.47 -5.07 2.80
N HIS A 136 20.52 -3.84 3.28
CA HIS A 136 21.05 -3.47 4.58
C HIS A 136 19.96 -2.64 5.27
N SER A 137 19.66 -2.98 6.53
CA SER A 137 18.55 -2.47 7.34
C SER A 137 17.95 -1.15 6.83
N PRO A 138 16.62 -1.07 6.65
CA PRO A 138 16.04 0.09 6.01
C PRO A 138 16.50 1.36 6.72
N LEU A 139 16.90 2.34 5.93
CA LEU A 139 17.33 3.62 6.44
C LEU A 139 16.08 4.47 6.66
N VAL A 140 15.87 4.93 7.89
CA VAL A 140 14.89 6.00 8.15
C VAL A 140 15.71 7.23 8.50
N ASN A 141 15.58 8.29 7.70
CA ASN A 141 16.32 9.54 7.89
C ASN A 141 17.85 9.35 7.96
N GLY A 142 18.39 8.37 7.21
CA GLY A 142 19.82 8.03 7.22
C GLY A 142 20.30 7.18 8.41
N GLU A 143 19.41 6.72 9.28
CA GLU A 143 19.74 5.80 10.38
C GLU A 143 19.33 4.36 10.06
N PHE A 144 20.24 3.42 10.34
CA PHE A 144 19.93 1.99 10.27
C PHE A 144 18.93 1.62 11.36
N LEU A 145 17.77 1.10 10.97
CA LEU A 145 16.81 0.56 11.93
C LEU A 145 17.39 -0.69 12.60
N ASN A 146 17.28 -0.79 13.93
CA ASN A 146 17.62 -2.00 14.67
C ASN A 146 16.34 -2.66 15.19
N PHE A 147 15.88 -3.72 14.53
CA PHE A 147 14.60 -4.34 14.87
C PHE A 147 14.64 -5.28 16.09
N GLY A 148 15.82 -5.53 16.68
CA GLY A 148 15.96 -6.53 17.74
C GLY A 148 15.62 -7.96 17.27
N GLU A 149 15.53 -8.89 18.22
CA GLU A 149 15.09 -10.27 17.95
C GLU A 149 13.56 -10.36 17.79
N ALA A 150 13.09 -11.33 17.00
CA ALA A 150 11.67 -11.58 16.80
C ALA A 150 10.97 -11.88 18.15
N SER A 151 9.79 -11.30 18.38
CA SER A 151 9.01 -11.61 19.58
C SER A 151 8.67 -13.10 19.63
N SER A 152 8.67 -13.69 20.83
CA SER A 152 8.45 -15.12 21.05
C SER A 152 7.02 -15.61 20.79
N VAL A 153 6.07 -14.71 20.47
CA VAL A 153 4.62 -15.00 20.46
C VAL A 153 3.96 -14.92 19.07
N GLY A 154 4.71 -14.70 17.99
CA GLY A 154 4.15 -14.64 16.64
C GLY A 154 5.14 -15.01 15.54
N THR A 155 4.66 -15.68 14.49
CA THR A 155 5.43 -16.07 13.30
C THR A 155 5.84 -14.89 12.40
N GLY A 156 5.26 -13.69 12.61
CA GLY A 156 5.55 -12.46 11.86
C GLY A 156 5.91 -11.29 12.77
N GLY A 157 7.21 -10.99 12.88
CA GLY A 157 7.72 -9.85 13.67
C GLY A 157 7.65 -8.50 12.93
N MET A 158 8.09 -7.42 13.59
CA MET A 158 8.15 -6.07 12.99
C MET A 158 8.91 -6.04 11.65
N LYS A 159 9.96 -6.87 11.52
CA LYS A 159 10.70 -7.04 10.26
C LYS A 159 9.81 -7.51 9.11
N SER A 160 8.89 -8.45 9.35
CA SER A 160 7.98 -8.96 8.31
C SER A 160 6.93 -7.93 7.91
N LYS A 161 6.39 -7.18 8.89
CA LYS A 161 5.46 -6.07 8.65
C LYS A 161 6.07 -4.99 7.77
N ILE A 162 7.28 -4.56 8.11
CA ILE A 162 8.00 -3.55 7.34
C ILE A 162 8.34 -4.06 5.94
N ALA A 163 8.83 -5.30 5.80
CA ALA A 163 9.11 -5.88 4.49
C ALA A 163 7.85 -5.95 3.60
N SER A 164 6.72 -6.33 4.18
CA SER A 164 5.43 -6.39 3.49
C SER A 164 4.92 -5.00 3.12
N ALA A 165 5.07 -4.02 4.02
CA ALA A 165 4.70 -2.63 3.79
C ALA A 165 5.53 -1.99 2.68
N VAL A 166 6.85 -2.11 2.76
CA VAL A 166 7.81 -1.64 1.73
C VAL A 166 7.48 -2.22 0.37
N TRP A 167 7.22 -3.54 0.31
CA TRP A 167 6.85 -4.17 -0.96
C TRP A 167 5.53 -3.62 -1.50
N ALA A 168 4.49 -3.48 -0.68
CA ALA A 168 3.20 -2.96 -1.11
C ALA A 168 3.28 -1.51 -1.62
N VAL A 169 4.04 -0.66 -0.94
CA VAL A 169 4.28 0.74 -1.35
C VAL A 169 4.95 0.82 -2.71
N ARG A 170 5.94 -0.05 -2.97
CA ARG A 170 6.59 -0.13 -4.29
C ARG A 170 5.65 -0.60 -5.40
N GLN A 171 4.58 -1.32 -5.07
CA GLN A 171 3.55 -1.72 -6.02
C GLN A 171 2.42 -0.67 -6.15
N GLY A 172 2.51 0.45 -5.45
CA GLY A 172 1.56 1.56 -5.53
C GLY A 172 0.42 1.52 -4.50
N THR A 173 0.50 0.65 -3.49
CA THR A 173 -0.47 0.63 -2.38
C THR A 173 0.10 1.36 -1.17
N SER A 174 -0.58 2.38 -0.67
CA SER A 174 -0.17 3.07 0.56
C SER A 174 -0.35 2.17 1.77
N VAL A 175 0.53 2.27 2.77
CA VAL A 175 0.48 1.41 3.96
C VAL A 175 0.53 2.21 5.24
N VAL A 176 -0.25 1.81 6.23
CA VAL A 176 -0.14 2.31 7.62
C VAL A 176 0.03 1.15 8.58
N ILE A 177 1.04 1.23 9.44
CA ILE A 177 1.17 0.35 10.61
C ILE A 177 0.66 1.11 11.84
N ILE A 178 -0.32 0.57 12.56
CA ILE A 178 -0.96 1.25 13.70
C ILE A 178 -1.32 0.28 14.83
N ARG A 179 -1.33 0.76 16.07
CA ARG A 179 -1.82 -0.01 17.23
C ARG A 179 -3.32 -0.25 17.17
N GLY A 180 -3.74 -1.51 17.23
CA GLY A 180 -5.15 -1.92 17.20
C GLY A 180 -5.94 -1.63 18.46
N SER A 181 -5.30 -1.59 19.62
CA SER A 181 -5.96 -1.24 20.89
C SER A 181 -6.22 0.26 21.04
N ARG A 182 -5.74 1.09 20.11
CA ARG A 182 -6.06 2.52 20.06
C ARG A 182 -7.52 2.69 19.66
N PHE A 183 -8.26 3.49 20.44
CA PHE A 183 -9.62 3.89 20.09
C PHE A 183 -9.64 4.57 18.72
N ASN A 184 -10.65 4.26 17.88
CA ASN A 184 -10.78 4.81 16.54
C ASN A 184 -9.57 4.58 15.61
N CYS A 185 -8.76 3.54 15.81
CA CYS A 185 -7.56 3.33 14.99
C CYS A 185 -7.83 3.32 13.48
N ILE A 186 -8.89 2.65 13.02
CA ILE A 186 -9.27 2.63 11.60
C ILE A 186 -9.79 3.99 11.15
N THR A 187 -10.74 4.58 11.88
CA THR A 187 -11.38 5.83 11.49
C THR A 187 -10.43 7.03 11.55
N ASP A 188 -9.51 7.07 12.50
CA ASP A 188 -8.45 8.10 12.58
C ASP A 188 -7.57 8.06 11.33
N VAL A 189 -7.15 6.87 10.87
CA VAL A 189 -6.35 6.73 9.64
C VAL A 189 -7.16 7.12 8.41
N MET A 190 -8.41 6.67 8.30
CA MET A 190 -9.31 7.05 7.20
C MET A 190 -9.57 8.57 7.18
N ASN A 191 -9.54 9.19 8.36
CA ASN A 191 -9.60 10.63 8.55
C ASN A 191 -8.23 11.31 8.43
N GLY A 192 -7.21 10.63 7.89
CA GLY A 192 -5.85 11.16 7.65
C GLY A 192 -5.22 11.84 8.85
N MET A 193 -5.56 11.38 10.05
CA MET A 193 -4.94 11.85 11.28
C MET A 193 -3.50 11.34 11.35
N ASP A 194 -2.63 12.08 12.03
CA ASP A 194 -1.23 11.71 12.23
C ASP A 194 -1.13 10.58 13.28
N VAL A 195 -1.45 9.36 12.86
CA VAL A 195 -1.52 8.15 13.70
C VAL A 195 -0.84 6.97 13.03
N GLY A 196 -0.05 6.24 13.82
CA GLY A 196 0.75 5.14 13.28
C GLY A 196 1.93 5.61 12.45
N THR A 197 2.51 4.69 11.69
CA THR A 197 3.55 4.97 10.71
C THR A 197 2.96 4.90 9.32
N PHE A 198 2.98 6.00 8.58
CA PHE A 198 2.56 6.06 7.19
C PHE A 198 3.75 5.77 6.27
N PHE A 199 3.59 4.86 5.32
CA PHE A 199 4.62 4.51 4.36
C PHE A 199 4.33 5.18 3.01
N THR A 200 5.33 5.89 2.51
CA THR A 200 5.28 6.63 1.25
C THR A 200 6.40 6.17 0.34
N LEU A 201 6.21 6.31 -0.98
CA LEU A 201 7.29 6.07 -1.93
C LEU A 201 8.13 7.35 -2.03
N GLU A 202 9.44 7.24 -1.89
CA GLU A 202 10.38 8.33 -2.15
C GLU A 202 10.28 8.73 -3.62
N GLU A 203 9.67 9.88 -3.87
CA GLU A 203 9.78 10.57 -5.14
C GLU A 203 11.09 11.34 -5.10
N LYS A 204 12.16 10.78 -5.68
CA LYS A 204 13.31 11.61 -6.02
C LYS A 204 12.80 12.66 -7.00
N ASN A 205 12.67 13.89 -6.51
CA ASN A 205 12.56 15.07 -7.34
C ASN A 205 13.86 15.18 -8.15
N GLU A 206 13.93 14.56 -9.32
CA GLU A 206 14.98 14.88 -10.30
C GLU A 206 14.87 16.36 -10.76
N ALA A 207 13.78 17.03 -10.40
CA ALA A 207 13.53 18.47 -10.56
C ALA A 207 14.19 19.38 -9.49
N GLU A 208 14.94 18.85 -8.50
CA GLU A 208 15.54 19.69 -7.45
C GLU A 208 16.70 20.60 -7.90
N ASN A 209 17.05 20.64 -9.19
CA ASN A 209 18.01 21.62 -9.71
C ASN A 209 17.41 22.79 -10.48
N GLN A 210 16.09 22.89 -10.59
CA GLN A 210 15.46 24.10 -11.11
C GLN A 210 14.00 24.13 -10.73
N LEU A 211 13.68 24.80 -9.62
CA LEU A 211 12.67 25.86 -9.53
C LEU A 211 12.45 26.23 -8.06
N ASP A 212 12.58 27.53 -7.81
CA ASP A 212 12.28 28.25 -6.58
C ASP A 212 10.75 28.24 -6.33
N ILE A 213 10.17 27.05 -6.13
CA ILE A 213 8.77 26.89 -5.71
C ILE A 213 8.75 26.97 -4.18
N ARG A 214 8.45 28.19 -3.72
CA ARG A 214 8.07 28.57 -2.35
C ARG A 214 7.50 27.40 -1.53
N GLU A 215 8.23 27.07 -0.46
CA GLU A 215 7.82 26.44 0.82
C GLU A 215 6.36 25.95 0.96
N GLU A 216 5.94 24.97 0.16
CA GLU A 216 4.78 24.14 0.51
C GLU A 216 5.21 22.68 0.57
N THR A 217 5.29 22.13 1.79
CA THR A 217 5.66 20.73 2.01
C THR A 217 4.63 19.79 1.37
N ILE A 218 5.04 18.60 0.92
CA ILE A 218 4.17 17.54 0.38
C ILE A 218 2.90 17.32 1.25
N LYS A 219 3.06 17.39 2.58
CA LYS A 219 1.96 17.31 3.56
C LYS A 219 0.89 18.38 3.36
N GLN A 220 1.27 19.62 3.03
CA GLN A 220 0.34 20.72 2.79
C GLN A 220 -0.41 20.54 1.48
N ILE A 221 0.27 20.05 0.44
CA ILE A 221 -0.34 19.72 -0.86
C ILE A 221 -1.39 18.62 -0.68
N ALA A 222 -1.03 17.54 0.01
CA ALA A 222 -1.95 16.44 0.31
C ALA A 222 -3.16 16.89 1.14
N THR A 223 -2.94 17.76 2.13
CA THR A 223 -4.02 18.31 2.98
C THR A 223 -4.99 19.16 2.17
N LYS A 224 -4.47 20.05 1.32
CA LYS A 224 -5.30 20.90 0.44
C LYS A 224 -6.07 20.06 -0.58
N ALA A 225 -5.44 19.06 -1.19
CA ALA A 225 -6.09 18.16 -2.14
C ALA A 225 -7.27 17.42 -1.49
N ARG A 226 -7.09 16.97 -0.24
CA ARG A 226 -8.14 16.31 0.54
C ARG A 226 -9.29 17.24 0.88
N GLU A 227 -9.01 18.44 1.39
CA GLU A 227 -10.03 19.44 1.70
C GLU A 227 -10.85 19.79 0.45
N ALA A 228 -10.19 19.93 -0.70
CA ALA A 228 -10.86 20.19 -1.97
C ALA A 228 -11.75 19.01 -2.40
N SER A 229 -11.30 17.77 -2.23
CA SER A 229 -12.07 16.56 -2.55
C SER A 229 -13.34 16.44 -1.70
N ILE A 230 -13.24 16.69 -0.39
CA ILE A 230 -14.39 16.70 0.53
C ILE A 230 -15.40 17.80 0.14
N LEU A 231 -14.88 18.99 -0.19
CA LEU A 231 -15.70 20.12 -0.62
C LEU A 231 -16.40 19.84 -1.95
N LEU A 232 -15.72 19.23 -2.92
CA LEU A 232 -16.28 18.79 -4.20
C LEU A 232 -17.40 17.76 -4.01
N ASN A 233 -17.20 16.77 -3.15
CA ASN A 233 -18.18 15.71 -2.93
C ASN A 233 -19.44 16.21 -2.21
N SER A 234 -19.29 17.21 -1.33
CA SER A 234 -20.40 17.86 -0.62
C SER A 234 -21.06 19.01 -1.39
N SER A 235 -20.51 19.41 -2.54
CA SER A 235 -21.03 20.50 -3.38
C SER A 235 -22.24 20.09 -4.22
N THR A 236 -22.94 21.07 -4.80
CA THR A 236 -24.05 20.80 -5.72
C THR A 236 -23.56 20.18 -7.03
N PRO A 237 -24.41 19.44 -7.77
CA PRO A 237 -24.05 18.90 -9.09
C PRO A 237 -23.54 19.96 -10.07
N GLU A 238 -24.12 21.17 -10.05
CA GLU A 238 -23.71 22.31 -10.89
C GLU A 238 -22.32 22.82 -10.52
N ALA A 239 -22.00 22.93 -9.23
CA ALA A 239 -20.68 23.34 -8.77
C ALA A 239 -19.60 22.30 -9.14
N ARG A 240 -19.92 21.00 -9.08
CA ARG A 240 -19.02 19.93 -9.56
C ARG A 240 -18.79 20.01 -11.07
N ALA A 241 -19.85 20.22 -11.85
CA ALA A 241 -19.73 20.38 -13.30
C ALA A 241 -18.82 21.56 -13.66
N ASN A 242 -19.06 22.73 -13.05
CA ASN A 242 -18.24 23.92 -13.26
C ASN A 242 -16.76 23.70 -12.88
N ALA A 243 -16.50 22.93 -11.82
CA ALA A 243 -15.13 22.62 -11.42
C ALA A 243 -14.43 21.72 -12.45
N ILE A 244 -15.14 20.75 -13.03
CA ILE A 244 -14.63 19.88 -14.09
C ILE A 244 -14.37 20.70 -15.37
N ASP A 245 -15.31 21.56 -15.76
CA ASP A 245 -15.15 22.42 -16.93
C ASP A 245 -13.97 23.37 -16.76
N HIS A 246 -13.81 23.94 -15.56
CA HIS A 246 -12.66 24.81 -15.26
C HIS A 246 -11.32 24.06 -15.29
N LEU A 247 -11.30 22.81 -14.84
CA LEU A 247 -10.10 21.96 -14.93
C LEU A 247 -9.79 21.63 -16.39
N ALA A 248 -10.79 21.28 -17.19
CA ALA A 248 -10.64 21.02 -18.62
C ALA A 248 -10.10 22.24 -19.37
N ASP A 249 -10.65 23.44 -19.10
CA ASP A 249 -10.16 24.70 -19.67
C ASP A 249 -8.71 24.97 -19.30
N LYS A 250 -8.31 24.68 -18.06
CA LYS A 250 -6.91 24.82 -17.62
C LYS A 250 -5.99 23.84 -18.32
N LEU A 251 -6.40 22.57 -18.47
CA LEU A 251 -5.62 21.56 -19.18
C LEU A 251 -5.41 21.96 -20.64
N LEU A 252 -6.47 22.41 -21.32
CA LEU A 252 -6.37 22.89 -22.70
C LEU A 252 -5.49 24.15 -22.82
N LYS A 253 -5.60 25.06 -21.86
CA LYS A 253 -4.78 26.29 -21.87
C LYS A 253 -3.28 26.02 -21.70
N HIS A 254 -2.93 24.96 -20.99
CA HIS A 254 -1.55 24.57 -20.70
C HIS A 254 -1.11 23.30 -21.46
N GLU A 255 -1.84 22.90 -22.50
CA GLU A 255 -1.60 21.66 -23.25
C GLU A 255 -0.17 21.56 -23.79
N ASP A 256 0.32 22.62 -24.44
CA ASP A 256 1.67 22.65 -25.02
C ASP A 256 2.78 22.50 -23.95
N GLU A 257 2.54 23.03 -22.74
CA GLU A 257 3.46 22.93 -21.61
C GLU A 257 3.45 21.51 -21.04
N ILE A 258 2.26 20.93 -20.85
CA ILE A 258 2.07 19.56 -20.34
C ILE A 258 2.67 18.54 -21.31
N ILE A 259 2.42 18.65 -22.61
CA ILE A 259 2.96 17.74 -23.62
C ILE A 259 4.49 17.83 -23.65
N ARG A 260 5.03 19.04 -23.59
CA ARG A 260 6.48 19.26 -23.58
C ARG A 260 7.16 18.62 -22.37
N GLU A 261 6.60 18.78 -21.17
CA GLU A 261 7.13 18.15 -19.96
C GLU A 261 6.97 16.62 -20.03
N ASN A 262 5.82 16.11 -20.49
CA ASN A 262 5.62 14.67 -20.70
C ASN A 262 6.64 14.08 -21.70
N GLU A 263 6.98 14.79 -22.78
CA GLU A 263 8.02 14.36 -23.72
C GLU A 263 9.41 14.29 -23.09
N ILE A 264 9.71 15.21 -22.16
CA ILE A 264 10.96 15.21 -21.40
C ILE A 264 10.98 14.01 -20.45
N ASP A 265 9.90 13.77 -19.72
CA ASP A 265 9.74 12.63 -18.80
C ASP A 265 9.87 11.29 -19.53
N ILE A 266 9.26 11.15 -20.72
CA ILE A 266 9.38 9.94 -21.54
C ILE A 266 10.85 9.71 -21.95
N LYS A 267 11.55 10.74 -22.41
CA LYS A 267 12.97 10.64 -22.79
C LYS A 267 13.86 10.29 -21.60
N GLN A 268 13.57 10.82 -20.42
CA GLN A 268 14.28 10.47 -19.19
C GLN A 268 14.00 9.03 -18.76
N ALA A 269 12.76 8.56 -18.85
CA ALA A 269 12.37 7.19 -18.55
C ALA A 269 13.02 6.16 -19.51
N GLU A 270 13.12 6.50 -20.80
CA GLU A 270 13.85 5.72 -21.80
C GLU A 270 15.35 5.63 -21.47
N ALA A 271 15.96 6.76 -21.09
CA ALA A 271 17.38 6.81 -20.70
C ALA A 271 17.68 6.03 -19.41
N ALA A 272 16.71 5.95 -18.49
CA ALA A 272 16.80 5.18 -17.24
C ALA A 272 16.50 3.68 -17.42
N GLY A 273 16.16 3.21 -18.63
CA GLY A 273 15.92 1.80 -18.92
C GLY A 273 14.59 1.25 -18.38
N MET A 274 13.58 2.09 -18.14
CA MET A 274 12.25 1.63 -17.75
C MET A 274 11.55 0.85 -18.88
N PHE A 275 10.81 -0.20 -18.52
CA PHE A 275 10.15 -1.10 -19.48
C PHE A 275 9.14 -0.36 -20.39
N ILE A 276 9.20 -0.70 -21.69
CA ILE A 276 8.42 -0.14 -22.81
C ILE A 276 6.89 -0.15 -22.58
N SER A 277 6.36 -1.02 -21.73
CA SER A 277 4.91 -1.12 -21.51
C SER A 277 4.28 0.07 -20.76
N LEU A 278 5.09 0.90 -20.09
CA LEU A 278 4.64 2.15 -19.45
C LEU A 278 4.67 3.35 -20.42
N ILE A 279 5.46 3.26 -21.49
CA ILE A 279 5.65 4.33 -22.48
C ILE A 279 4.54 4.31 -23.54
N GLU A 280 4.07 3.12 -23.95
CA GLU A 280 3.05 3.00 -25.01
C GLU A 280 1.64 3.51 -24.60
N PHE A 281 1.33 3.63 -23.31
CA PHE A 281 0.02 4.09 -22.85
C PHE A 281 -0.16 5.62 -22.99
N SER A 282 0.94 6.38 -22.96
CA SER A 282 0.91 7.86 -23.04
C SER A 282 0.74 8.40 -24.48
N ILE A 283 0.93 7.56 -25.50
CA ILE A 283 0.95 7.98 -26.92
C ILE A 283 -0.39 7.67 -27.63
N ARG A 284 -1.31 6.92 -27.02
CA ARG A 284 -2.52 6.42 -27.72
C ARG A 284 -3.87 6.99 -27.28
N HIS A 285 -3.92 7.91 -26.33
CA HIS A 285 -5.14 8.63 -25.94
C HIS A 285 -4.84 10.10 -25.67
#